data_AF-A0A832LWH3-F1
#
_entry.id   AF-A0A832LWH3-F1
#
_cell.length_a   1.000
_cell.length_b   1.000
_cell.length_c   1.000
_cell.angle_alpha   90.00
_cell.angle_beta   90.00
_cell.angle_gamma   90.00
#
_symmetry.space_group_name_H-M   'P 1'
#
loop_
_entity.id
_entity.type
_entity.pdbx_description
1 polymer ?
#
loop_
_entity_poly.entity_id
_entity_poly.type
_entity_poly.pdbx_seq_one_letter_code
_entity_poly.pdbx_strand_id
1 'polypeptide(L)'
;MFFGRFEFEHSVSELLLTMRKLEIKVTNEHIQYARILDRYHIPARYPNAFERGTPHEYFLERDAEEAVKFTGEIIKFVEKEIKQN
;
A
#
# COMPACT_ATOMS: atom_id res chain seq x y z
N MET A 1 -19.83 4.88 -4.98
CA MET A 1 -19.41 5.60 -3.76
C MET A 1 -19.40 4.57 -2.64
N PHE A 2 -18.29 3.84 -2.44
CA PHE A 2 -18.22 2.81 -1.40
C PHE A 2 -18.12 3.49 -0.03
N PHE A 3 -19.07 3.18 0.86
CA PHE A 3 -19.23 3.67 2.24
C PHE A 3 -19.34 5.19 2.48
N GLY A 4 -19.27 6.03 1.43
CA GLY A 4 -19.46 7.48 1.54
C GLY A 4 -18.44 8.21 2.42
N ARG A 5 -17.31 7.58 2.74
CA ARG A 5 -16.21 8.17 3.50
C ARG A 5 -15.03 8.44 2.60
N PHE A 6 -14.46 9.63 2.72
CA PHE A 6 -13.26 10.04 2.02
C PHE A 6 -12.19 10.30 3.07
N GLU A 7 -11.20 9.43 3.14
CA GLU A 7 -10.06 9.56 4.06
C GLU A 7 -8.89 10.17 3.30
N PHE A 8 -8.39 11.31 3.78
CA PHE A 8 -7.21 11.99 3.23
C PHE A 8 -5.94 11.35 3.82
N GLU A 9 -5.70 10.08 3.51
CA GLU A 9 -4.59 9.34 4.08
C GLU A 9 -3.67 8.79 2.99
N HIS A 10 -2.37 9.07 3.11
CA HIS A 10 -1.34 8.59 2.18
C HIS A 10 -0.85 7.17 2.49
N SER A 11 -1.41 6.54 3.53
CA SER A 11 -1.05 5.19 3.96
C SER A 11 -2.11 4.20 3.53
N VAL A 12 -1.71 3.26 2.66
CA VAL A 12 -2.55 2.12 2.28
C VAL A 12 -2.82 1.25 3.49
N SER A 13 -1.85 1.12 4.41
CA SER A 13 -2.02 0.26 5.57
C SER A 13 -3.07 0.79 6.55
N GLU A 14 -3.14 2.11 6.78
CA GLU A 14 -4.17 2.71 7.62
C GLU A 14 -5.57 2.63 7.00
N LEU A 15 -5.70 2.76 5.67
CA LEU A 15 -6.96 2.51 4.96
C LEU A 15 -7.45 1.07 5.19
N LEU A 16 -6.57 0.09 5.06
CA LEU A 16 -6.90 -1.32 5.32
C LEU A 16 -7.21 -1.60 6.80
N LEU A 17 -6.53 -0.93 7.73
CA LEU A 17 -6.85 -1.00 9.16
C LEU A 17 -8.25 -0.44 9.44
N THR A 18 -8.62 0.65 8.78
CA THR A 18 -9.95 1.25 8.86
C THR A 18 -11.01 0.32 8.29
N MET A 19 -10.77 -0.31 7.13
CA MET A 19 -11.66 -1.35 6.59
C MET A 19 -11.87 -2.50 7.57
N ARG A 20 -10.79 -2.95 8.24
CA ARG A 20 -10.88 -4.00 9.27
C ARG A 20 -11.72 -3.59 10.48
N LYS A 21 -11.69 -2.30 10.87
CA LYS A 21 -12.58 -1.76 11.93
C LYS A 21 -14.04 -1.74 11.51
N LEU A 22 -14.32 -1.71 10.20
CA LEU A 22 -15.66 -1.83 9.62
C LEU A 22 -16.07 -3.30 9.37
N GLU A 23 -15.42 -4.25 10.06
CA GLU A 23 -15.68 -5.69 9.98
C GLU A 23 -15.44 -6.33 8.60
N ILE A 24 -14.76 -5.63 7.69
CA ILE A 24 -14.28 -6.20 6.42
C ILE A 24 -13.11 -7.13 6.70
N LYS A 25 -13.10 -8.31 6.07
CA LYS A 25 -12.09 -9.36 6.30
C LYS A 25 -10.75 -9.02 5.64
N VAL A 26 -10.00 -8.14 6.28
CA VAL A 26 -8.61 -7.81 5.90
C VAL A 26 -7.65 -8.75 6.64
N THR A 27 -6.80 -9.48 5.90
CA THR A 27 -5.79 -10.37 6.48
C THR A 27 -4.57 -9.60 6.98
N ASN A 28 -3.78 -10.20 7.89
CA ASN A 28 -2.51 -9.62 8.33
C ASN A 28 -1.50 -9.49 7.18
N GLU A 29 -1.58 -10.36 6.18
CA GLU A 29 -0.74 -10.32 4.99
C GLU A 29 -1.03 -9.07 4.14
N HIS A 30 -2.31 -8.71 3.92
CA HIS A 30 -2.65 -7.46 3.23
C HIS A 30 -2.10 -6.23 3.96
N ILE A 31 -2.17 -6.21 5.30
CA ILE A 31 -1.59 -5.13 6.11
C ILE A 31 -0.06 -5.09 5.97
N GLN A 32 0.60 -6.24 5.97
CA GLN A 32 2.06 -6.33 5.79
C GLN A 32 2.48 -5.78 4.42
N TYR A 33 1.79 -6.18 3.36
CA TYR A 33 2.00 -5.67 2.00
C TYR A 33 1.81 -4.16 1.93
N ALA A 34 0.73 -3.64 2.49
CA ALA A 34 0.47 -2.21 2.51
C ALA A 34 1.55 -1.43 3.28
N ARG A 35 2.03 -1.93 4.42
CA ARG A 35 3.14 -1.32 5.16
C ARG A 35 4.47 -1.34 4.44
N ILE A 36 4.70 -2.31 3.56
CA ILE A 36 5.88 -2.31 2.70
C ILE A 36 5.71 -1.23 1.62
N LEU A 37 4.53 -1.17 0.99
CA LEU A 37 4.21 -0.20 -0.05
C LEU A 37 4.28 1.26 0.43
N ASP A 38 3.81 1.54 1.65
CA ASP A 38 3.85 2.86 2.27
C ASP A 38 5.28 3.43 2.35
N ARG A 39 6.29 2.54 2.47
CA ARG A 39 7.71 2.94 2.51
C ARG A 39 8.21 3.50 1.19
N TYR A 40 7.57 3.18 0.06
CA TYR A 40 7.97 3.71 -1.24
C TYR A 40 7.40 5.12 -1.48
N HIS A 41 6.43 5.59 -0.69
CA HIS A 41 5.71 6.82 -0.96
C HIS A 41 6.61 8.07 -1.00
N ILE A 42 7.49 8.24 -0.02
CA ILE A 42 8.41 9.41 0.06
C ILE A 42 9.78 9.11 -0.57
N PRO A 43 10.47 8.02 -0.21
CA PRO A 43 11.84 7.75 -0.65
C PRO A 43 11.98 7.54 -2.16
N ALA A 44 10.96 7.02 -2.86
CA ALA A 44 11.03 6.84 -4.31
C ALA A 44 11.05 8.16 -5.10
N ARG A 45 10.69 9.29 -4.47
CA ARG A 45 10.48 10.57 -5.16
C ARG A 45 11.46 11.66 -4.77
N TYR A 46 11.99 11.64 -3.55
CA TYR A 46 12.79 12.74 -3.04
C TYR A 46 14.19 12.31 -2.61
N PRO A 47 15.27 12.86 -3.22
CA PRO A 47 16.64 12.53 -2.85
C PRO A 47 16.98 12.82 -1.38
N ASN A 48 16.32 13.80 -0.77
CA ASN A 48 16.51 14.13 0.64
C ASN A 48 16.00 13.05 1.61
N ALA A 49 15.36 11.98 1.11
CA ALA A 49 15.03 10.81 1.90
C ALA A 49 16.25 9.92 2.19
N PHE A 50 17.40 10.19 1.57
CA PHE A 50 18.64 9.44 1.72
C PHE A 50 19.78 10.36 2.19
N GLU A 51 20.74 9.82 2.95
CA GLU A 51 21.88 10.60 3.44
C GLU A 51 22.80 11.08 2.31
N ARG A 52 22.88 10.31 1.21
CA ARG A 52 23.68 10.60 0.00
C ARG A 52 23.06 9.96 -1.23
N GLY A 53 23.40 10.45 -2.42
CA GLY A 53 22.96 9.85 -3.69
C GLY A 53 21.51 10.20 -4.05
N THR A 54 20.91 9.37 -4.89
CA THR A 54 19.60 9.58 -5.52
C THR A 54 18.74 8.32 -5.39
N PRO A 55 17.39 8.44 -5.44
CA PRO A 55 16.50 7.31 -5.17
C PRO A 55 16.78 6.05 -6.00
N HIS A 56 17.15 6.20 -7.28
CA HIS A 56 17.41 5.06 -8.17
C HIS A 56 18.61 4.20 -7.75
N GLU A 57 19.51 4.72 -6.90
CA GLU A 57 20.66 3.96 -6.38
C GLU A 57 20.27 3.07 -5.18
N TYR A 58 19.12 3.32 -4.55
CA TYR A 58 18.66 2.60 -3.36
C TYR A 58 17.61 1.53 -3.66
N PHE A 59 16.97 1.58 -4.82
CA PHE A 59 15.97 0.59 -5.23
C PHE A 59 16.59 -0.42 -6.19
N LEU A 60 16.38 -1.69 -5.89
CA LEU A 60 16.76 -2.81 -6.73
C LEU A 60 15.55 -3.29 -7.54
N GLU A 61 15.82 -4.03 -8.61
CA GLU A 61 14.78 -4.65 -9.45
C GLU A 61 13.82 -5.51 -8.62
N ARG A 62 14.34 -6.29 -7.66
CA ARG A 62 13.53 -7.08 -6.73
C ARG A 62 12.53 -6.24 -5.93
N ASP A 63 12.88 -5.00 -5.57
CA ASP A 63 12.01 -4.14 -4.77
C ASP A 63 10.81 -3.69 -5.63
N ALA A 64 11.05 -3.45 -6.91
CA ALA A 64 10.00 -3.14 -7.88
C ALA A 64 9.10 -4.36 -8.13
N GLU A 65 9.68 -5.54 -8.32
CA GLU A 65 8.92 -6.80 -8.51
C GLU A 65 8.02 -7.10 -7.30
N GLU A 66 8.56 -7.00 -6.08
CA GLU A 66 7.81 -7.17 -4.85
C GLU A 66 6.70 -6.12 -4.72
N ALA A 67 6.98 -4.85 -4.98
CA ALA A 67 5.99 -3.78 -4.92
C ALA A 67 4.83 -4.03 -5.90
N VAL A 68 5.12 -4.42 -7.14
CA VAL A 68 4.08 -4.75 -8.14
C VAL A 68 3.25 -5.94 -7.68
N LYS A 69 3.90 -7.00 -7.17
CA LYS A 69 3.21 -8.18 -6.65
C LYS A 69 2.27 -7.83 -5.50
N PHE A 70 2.78 -7.11 -4.49
CA PHE A 70 2.00 -6.70 -3.31
C PHE A 70 0.83 -5.78 -3.67
N THR A 71 1.04 -4.85 -4.60
CA THR A 71 -0.02 -4.01 -5.13
C THR A 71 -1.10 -4.86 -5.81
N GLY A 72 -0.71 -5.85 -6.62
CA GLY A 72 -1.63 -6.77 -7.26
C GLY A 72 -2.49 -7.56 -6.27
N GLU A 73 -1.90 -8.07 -5.19
CA GLU A 73 -2.65 -8.80 -4.14
C GLU A 73 -3.67 -7.91 -3.43
N ILE A 74 -3.31 -6.66 -3.10
CA ILE A 74 -4.24 -5.70 -2.49
C ILE A 74 -5.38 -5.33 -3.44
N ILE A 75 -5.09 -5.09 -4.73
CA ILE A 75 -6.13 -4.79 -5.73
C ILE A 75 -7.10 -5.96 -5.88
N LYS A 76 -6.60 -7.20 -6.02
CA LYS A 76 -7.45 -8.40 -6.10
C LYS A 76 -8.36 -8.55 -4.89
N PHE A 77 -7.83 -8.28 -3.69
CA PHE A 77 -8.63 -8.25 -2.47
C PHE A 77 -9.75 -7.20 -2.56
N VAL A 78 -9.42 -5.95 -2.88
CA VAL A 78 -10.41 -4.86 -2.98
C VAL A 78 -11.47 -5.16 -4.04
N GLU A 79 -11.08 -5.66 -5.21
CA GLU A 79 -12.02 -6.06 -6.26
C GLU A 79 -13.00 -7.15 -5.80
N LYS A 80 -12.52 -8.10 -5.01
CA LYS A 80 -13.36 -9.16 -4.45
C LYS A 80 -14.37 -8.58 -3.46
N GLU A 81 -13.94 -7.72 -2.55
CA GLU A 81 -14.84 -7.06 -1.59
C GLU A 81 -15.87 -6.17 -2.28
N ILE A 82 -15.51 -5.52 -3.39
CA ILE A 82 -16.42 -4.72 -4.22
C ILE A 82 -17.48 -5.58 -4.90
N LYS A 83 -17.13 -6.79 -5.38
CA LYS A 83 -18.08 -7.70 -6.06
C LYS A 83 -19.02 -8.44 -5.10
N GLN A 84 -18.64 -8.54 -3.83
CA GLN A 84 -19.42 -9.24 -2.80
C GLN A 84 -20.45 -8.34 -2.10
N ASN A 85 -20.37 -7.02 -2.32
CA ASN A 85 -21.32 -6.01 -1.86
C ASN A 85 -22.16 -5.47 -3.03
#